data_AF-A0A1Q8SXY2-F1
#
_entry.id   AF-A0A1Q8SXY2-F1
#
_cell.length_a   1.000
_cell.length_b   1.000
_cell.length_c   1.000
_cell.angle_alpha   90.00
_cell.angle_beta   90.00
_cell.angle_gamma   90.00
#
_symmetry.space_group_name_H-M   'P 1'
#
loop_
_entity.id
_entity.type
_entity.pdbx_description
1 polymer ?
#
loop_
_entity_poly.entity_id
_entity_poly.type
_entity_poly.pdbx_seq_one_letter_code
_entity_poly.pdbx_strand_id
1 'polypeptide(L)' 'MTHWTLDDDPHAAREADKYDSPVPSREYLLARLEEYGKPITHENMSAMLGLEDDNQLEAVRRRL' A
#
# COMPACT_ATOMS: atom_id res chain seq x y z
N MET A 1 -1.76 14.88 2.79
CA MET A 1 -2.22 13.75 1.95
C MET A 1 -0.95 13.11 1.43
N THR A 2 -0.56 11.99 2.02
CA THR A 2 0.62 11.24 1.55
C THR A 2 0.13 10.42 0.37
N HIS A 3 0.77 10.54 -0.78
CA HIS A 3 0.45 9.71 -1.94
C HIS A 3 1.59 8.73 -2.10
N TRP A 4 1.28 7.45 -2.02
CA TRP A 4 2.28 6.40 -2.20
C TRP A 4 2.73 6.37 -3.65
N THR A 5 4.04 6.25 -3.86
CA THR A 5 4.63 6.07 -5.18
C THR A 5 5.53 4.86 -5.20
N LEU A 6 5.83 4.34 -6.39
CA LEU A 6 6.75 3.21 -6.56
C LEU A 6 8.15 3.48 -6.00
N ASP A 7 8.56 4.73 -5.88
CA ASP A 7 9.86 5.12 -5.34
C ASP A 7 9.93 4.96 -3.80
N ASP A 8 8.78 5.12 -3.11
CA ASP A 8 8.66 4.91 -1.66
C ASP A 8 8.79 3.43 -1.26
N ASP A 9 8.66 2.51 -2.22
CA ASP A 9 8.69 1.08 -1.97
C ASP A 9 9.64 0.34 -2.95
N PRO A 10 10.87 0.03 -2.51
CA PRO A 10 11.86 -0.66 -3.35
C PRO A 10 11.42 -2.08 -3.77
N HIS A 11 10.42 -2.66 -3.09
CA HIS A 11 9.88 -3.97 -3.43
C HIS A 11 8.66 -3.90 -4.36
N ALA A 12 7.98 -2.75 -4.42
CA ALA A 12 6.82 -2.58 -5.29
C ALA A 12 7.17 -2.61 -6.78
N ALA A 13 8.37 -2.16 -7.16
CA ALA A 13 8.86 -2.26 -8.53
C ALA A 13 8.90 -3.70 -9.07
N ARG A 14 9.10 -4.71 -8.21
CA ARG A 14 9.07 -6.13 -8.63
C ARG A 14 7.67 -6.66 -8.90
N GLU A 15 6.64 -6.06 -8.27
CA GLU A 15 5.24 -6.43 -8.44
C GLU A 15 4.60 -5.64 -9.59
N ALA A 16 5.04 -4.40 -9.83
CA ALA A 16 4.56 -3.53 -10.92
C ALA A 16 4.89 -4.05 -12.32
N ASP A 17 5.95 -4.84 -12.47
CA ASP A 17 6.28 -5.47 -13.76
C ASP A 17 5.23 -6.53 -14.19
N LYS A 18 4.38 -6.98 -13.24
CA LYS A 18 3.34 -7.99 -13.48
C LYS A 18 1.92 -7.42 -13.59
N TYR A 19 1.68 -6.18 -13.15
CA TYR A 19 0.35 -5.61 -13.06
C TYR A 19 0.36 -4.13 -13.45
N ASP A 20 -0.58 -3.71 -14.30
CA ASP A 20 -0.82 -2.31 -14.68
C ASP A 20 -1.09 -1.39 -13.47
N SER A 21 -1.59 -1.96 -12.36
CA SER A 21 -1.86 -1.26 -11.10
C SER A 21 -0.77 -1.56 -10.07
N PRO A 22 0.23 -0.68 -9.88
CA PRO A 22 1.23 -0.86 -8.84
C PRO A 22 0.59 -0.81 -7.45
N VAL A 23 1.04 -1.67 -6.55
CA VAL A 23 0.52 -1.80 -5.19
C VAL A 23 1.66 -1.78 -4.17
N PRO A 24 1.45 -1.22 -2.97
CA PRO A 24 2.46 -1.26 -1.92
C PRO A 24 2.71 -2.70 -1.47
N SER A 25 3.98 -3.00 -1.21
CA SER A 25 4.44 -4.24 -0.65
C SER A 25 3.96 -4.40 0.79
N ARG A 26 3.93 -5.65 1.25
CA ARG A 26 3.57 -5.96 2.62
C ARG A 26 4.52 -5.33 3.64
N GLU A 27 5.81 -5.24 3.30
CA GLU A 27 6.84 -4.65 4.18
C GLU A 27 6.60 -3.15 4.36
N TYR A 28 6.28 -2.43 3.28
CA TYR A 28 5.92 -1.02 3.35
C TYR A 28 4.64 -0.79 4.18
N LEU A 29 3.60 -1.61 3.96
CA LEU A 29 2.35 -1.52 4.72
C LEU A 29 2.57 -1.76 6.22
N LEU A 30 3.39 -2.74 6.58
CA LEU A 30 3.74 -3.00 7.98
C LEU A 30 4.55 -1.86 8.59
N ALA A 31 5.54 -1.33 7.89
CA ALA A 31 6.31 -0.18 8.35
C ALA A 31 5.41 1.04 8.61
N ARG A 32 4.41 1.28 7.75
CA ARG A 32 3.42 2.35 7.95
C ARG A 32 2.47 2.07 9.10
N LEU A 33 2.07 0.82 9.32
CA LEU A 33 1.30 0.44 10.51
C LEU A 33 2.10 0.68 11.80
N GLU A 34 3.37 0.31 11.81
CA GLU A 34 4.27 0.51 12.94
C GLU A 34 4.51 2.00 13.20
N GLU A 35 4.75 2.80 12.16
CA GLU A 35 4.90 4.26 12.25
C GLU A 35 3.61 4.93 12.77
N TYR A 36 2.45 4.44 12.34
CA TYR A 36 1.16 4.93 12.81
C TYR A 36 0.89 4.55 14.28
N GLY A 37 1.49 3.46 14.77
CA GLY A 37 1.47 3.06 16.18
C GLY A 37 0.09 2.64 16.72
N LYS A 38 -0.90 2.49 15.84
CA LYS A 38 -2.28 2.08 16.18
C LYS A 38 -2.84 1.18 15.08
N PRO A 39 -3.72 0.22 15.43
CA PRO A 39 -4.43 -0.55 14.42
C PRO A 39 -5.32 0.37 13.58
N ILE A 40 -5.20 0.27 12.26
CA ILE A 40 -6.05 0.94 11.29
C ILE A 40 -6.64 -0.07 10.32
N THR A 41 -7.79 0.26 9.74
CA THR A 41 -8.40 -0.53 8.69
C THR A 41 -7.64 -0.38 7.37
N HIS A 42 -7.75 -1.39 6.51
CA HIS A 42 -7.19 -1.34 5.16
C HIS A 42 -7.73 -0.17 4.34
N GLU A 43 -8.99 0.24 4.55
CA GLU A 43 -9.59 1.41 3.91
C GLU A 43 -8.87 2.71 4.31
N ASN A 44 -8.61 2.90 5.61
CA ASN A 44 -7.89 4.07 6.10
C ASN A 44 -6.42 4.06 5.66
N MET A 45 -5.77 2.88 5.66
CA MET A 45 -4.42 2.74 5.12
C MET A 45 -4.41 3.12 3.64
N SER A 46 -5.35 2.60 2.85
CA SER A 46 -5.43 2.88 1.42
C SER A 46 -5.68 4.36 1.14
N ALA A 47 -6.59 5.00 1.87
CA ALA A 47 -6.83 6.44 1.78
C ALA A 47 -5.59 7.26 2.18
N MET A 48 -4.84 6.83 3.20
CA MET A 48 -3.57 7.47 3.60
C MET A 48 -2.46 7.30 2.59
N LEU A 49 -2.50 6.24 1.79
CA LEU A 49 -1.57 5.98 0.69
C LEU A 49 -2.07 6.55 -0.65
N GLY A 50 -3.29 7.12 -0.69
CA GLY A 50 -3.91 7.63 -1.91
C GLY A 50 -4.21 6.54 -2.94
N LEU A 51 -4.53 5.33 -2.48
CA LEU A 51 -4.96 4.20 -3.32
C LEU A 51 -6.47 4.26 -3.50
N GLU A 52 -6.91 4.33 -4.75
CA GLU A 52 -8.32 4.47 -5.11
C GLU A 52 -8.81 3.35 -6.04
N ASP A 53 -7.90 2.57 -6.63
CA ASP A 53 -8.25 1.47 -7.52
C ASP A 53 -8.69 0.22 -6.74
N ASP A 54 -9.75 -0.44 -7.20
CA ASP A 54 -10.28 -1.66 -6.58
C ASP A 54 -9.22 -2.75 -6.39
N ASN A 55 -8.29 -2.91 -7.35
CA ASN A 55 -7.21 -3.88 -7.21
C ASN A 55 -6.22 -3.47 -6.11
N GLN A 56 -5.95 -2.18 -5.96
CA GLN A 56 -5.07 -1.68 -4.91
C GLN A 56 -5.69 -1.86 -3.53
N LEU A 57 -6.98 -1.52 -3.39
CA LEU A 57 -7.74 -1.70 -2.16
C LEU A 57 -7.79 -3.16 -1.72
N GLU A 58 -8.10 -4.07 -2.65
CA GLU A 58 -8.12 -5.51 -2.42
C GLU A 58 -6.72 -6.05 -2.08
N ALA A 59 -5.68 -5.54 -2.73
CA ALA A 59 -4.31 -5.98 -2.45
C ALA A 59 -3.85 -5.55 -1.05
N VAL A 60 -4.20 -4.34 -0.60
CA VAL A 60 -3.96 -3.90 0.79
C VAL A 60 -4.78 -4.74 1.76
N ARG A 61 -6.06 -4.99 1.46
CA ARG A 61 -6.94 -5.85 2.27
C ARG A 61 -6.41 -7.27 2.44
N ARG A 62 -5.78 -7.85 1.41
CA ARG A 62 -5.16 -9.19 1.50
C ARG A 62 -3.86 -9.20 2.28
N ARG A 63 -3.21 -8.06 2.45
CA ARG A 63 -1.89 -7.92 3.10
C ARG A 63 -1.98 -7.50 4.58
N LEU A 64 -3.11 -6.93 4.99
CA LEU A 64 -3.44 -6.47 6.35
C LEU A 64 -4.48 -7.35 7.03
#